data_AF-A0A958Y4I1-F1
#
_entry.id   AF-A0A958Y4I1-F1
#
_cell.length_a   1.000
_cell.length_b   1.000
_cell.length_c   1.000
_cell.angle_alpha   90.00
_cell.angle_beta   90.00
_cell.angle_gamma   90.00
#
_symmetry.space_group_name_H-M   'P 1'
#
loop_
_entity.id
_entity.type
_entity.pdbx_description
1 polymer ?
#
loop_
_entity_poly.entity_id
_entity_poly.type
_entity_poly.pdbx_seq_one_letter_code
_entity_poly.pdbx_strand_id
1 'polypeptide(L)' 'MNLTPVKTPKLVSKLFPNYVWSIETDKKDLYLTFDDGPTPEITSWVLDTLKTFNAKATFFCIGKNIEGNPELFQRILEEG' A
#
# COMPACT_ATOMS: atom_id res chain seq x y z
N MET A 1 29.96 1.59 10.23
CA MET A 1 28.59 1.04 10.29
C MET A 1 27.65 2.25 10.23
N ASN A 2 26.93 2.45 9.13
CA ASN A 2 26.03 3.60 9.01
C ASN A 2 24.77 3.32 9.81
N LEU A 3 24.41 4.25 10.71
CA LEU A 3 23.15 4.22 11.43
C LEU A 3 22.05 4.69 10.47
N THR A 4 21.38 3.76 9.79
CA THR A 4 20.19 4.07 9.00
C THR A 4 18.97 3.98 9.92
N PRO A 5 18.29 5.09 10.22
CA PRO A 5 17.09 5.06 11.04
C PRO A 5 15.96 4.30 10.31
N VAL A 6 15.41 3.27 10.95
CA VAL A 6 14.31 2.44 10.42
C VAL A 6 12.95 3.14 10.57
N LYS A 7 12.86 4.15 11.45
CA LYS A 7 11.67 4.97 11.65
C LYS A 7 11.98 6.42 11.39
N THR A 8 10.99 7.17 10.90
CA THR A 8 11.08 8.61 10.77
C THR A 8 11.38 9.25 12.13
N PRO A 9 12.42 10.12 12.24
CA PRO A 9 12.72 10.81 13.49
C PRO A 9 11.55 11.66 13.98
N LYS A 10 11.27 11.63 15.29
CA LYS A 10 10.16 12.39 15.91
C LYS A 10 10.24 13.91 15.69
N LEU A 11 11.42 14.44 15.38
CA LEU A 11 11.56 15.86 15.05
C LEU A 11 10.85 16.19 13.73
N VAL A 12 10.93 15.30 12.74
CA VAL A 12 10.29 15.50 11.43
C VAL A 12 8.78 15.53 11.60
N SER A 13 8.19 14.60 12.36
CA SER A 13 6.74 14.59 12.57
C SER A 13 6.22 15.83 13.31
N LYS A 14 7.02 16.42 14.19
CA LYS A 14 6.69 17.69 14.85
C LYS A 14 6.74 18.89 13.91
N LEU A 15 7.61 18.88 12.90
CA LEU A 15 7.73 19.97 11.94
C LEU A 15 6.59 20.00 10.93
N PHE A 16 5.92 18.87 10.69
CA PHE A 16 4.78 18.79 9.77
C PHE A 16 3.54 18.21 10.47
N PRO A 17 2.92 18.98 11.39
CA PRO A 17 1.82 18.49 12.21
C PRO A 17 0.53 18.21 11.42
N ASN A 18 0.43 18.71 10.18
CA ASN A 18 -0.76 18.53 9.34
C ASN A 18 -0.79 17.17 8.61
N TYR A 19 0.26 16.35 8.70
CA TYR A 19 0.26 14.98 8.17
C TYR A 19 -0.12 13.97 9.24
N VAL A 20 -0.75 12.88 8.82
CA VAL A 20 -0.97 11.70 9.66
C VAL A 20 0.30 10.86 9.66
N TRP A 21 1.07 10.93 10.75
CA TRP A 21 2.33 10.20 10.91
C TRP A 21 2.16 8.80 11.52
N SER A 22 1.11 8.62 12.32
CA SER A 22 0.78 7.37 12.99
C SER A 22 -0.69 7.37 13.39
N ILE A 23 -1.29 6.19 13.40
CA ILE A 23 -2.65 5.97 13.92
C ILE A 23 -2.49 5.16 15.20
N GLU A 24 -3.01 5.66 16.32
CA GLU A 24 -3.00 4.93 17.58
C GLU A 24 -4.00 3.78 17.53
N THR A 25 -3.57 2.59 17.96
CA THR A 25 -4.39 1.39 18.02
C THR A 25 -3.87 0.46 19.11
N ASP A 26 -4.77 -0.24 19.79
CA ASP A 26 -4.50 -1.33 20.73
C ASP A 26 -4.58 -2.71 20.06
N LYS A 27 -5.04 -2.75 18.80
CA LYS A 27 -5.17 -3.97 18.00
C LYS A 27 -3.87 -4.28 17.25
N LYS A 28 -3.61 -5.57 17.04
CA LYS A 28 -2.50 -6.05 16.21
C LYS A 28 -2.90 -6.13 14.75
N ASP A 29 -3.32 -5.00 14.20
CA ASP A 29 -3.76 -4.88 12.81
C ASP A 29 -2.62 -4.36 11.93
N LEU A 30 -2.56 -4.84 10.68
CA LEU A 30 -1.64 -4.38 9.65
C LEU A 30 -2.45 -3.94 8.44
N TYR A 31 -2.11 -2.78 7.88
CA TYR A 31 -2.72 -2.26 6.66
C TYR A 31 -1.69 -2.28 5.55
N LEU A 32 -1.93 -3.09 4.52
CA LEU A 32 -1.08 -3.17 3.33
C LEU A 32 -1.58 -2.18 2.29
N THR A 33 -0.67 -1.37 1.76
CA THR A 33 -0.96 -0.44 0.67
C THR A 33 0.06 -0.57 -0.45
N PHE A 34 -0.38 -0.41 -1.68
CA PHE A 34 0.46 -0.46 -2.87
C PHE A 34 0.21 0.76 -3.74
N ASP A 35 1.27 1.48 -4.07
CA ASP A 35 1.21 2.71 -4.85
C ASP A 35 1.54 2.45 -6.32
N ASP A 36 1.16 3.38 -7.19
CA ASP A 36 1.56 3.51 -8.59
C ASP A 36 1.12 2.37 -9.55
N GLY A 37 0.32 1.41 -9.09
CA GLY A 37 -0.26 0.35 -9.92
C GLY A 37 -1.41 0.82 -10.83
N PRO A 38 -2.10 -0.10 -11.54
CA PRO A 38 -1.78 -1.52 -11.69
C PRO A 38 -0.55 -1.74 -12.60
N THR A 39 0.35 -2.62 -12.18
CA THR A 39 1.51 -3.04 -12.99
C THR A 39 1.32 -4.51 -13.38
N PRO A 40 1.32 -4.87 -14.67
CA PRO A 40 1.23 -6.26 -15.12
C PRO A 40 2.24 -7.16 -14.39
N GLU A 41 1.86 -8.43 -14.23
CA GLU A 41 2.60 -9.46 -13.50
C GLU A 41 2.70 -9.20 -11.99
N ILE A 42 3.21 -8.04 -11.56
CA ILE A 42 3.42 -7.68 -10.16
C ILE A 42 2.07 -7.57 -9.43
N THR A 43 1.15 -6.77 -9.94
CA THR A 43 -0.16 -6.60 -9.29
C THR A 43 -0.95 -7.91 -9.29
N SER A 44 -0.86 -8.72 -10.35
CA SER A 44 -1.47 -10.06 -10.37
C SER A 44 -0.91 -10.93 -9.26
N TRP A 45 0.42 -11.01 -9.15
CA TRP A 45 1.09 -11.79 -8.12
C TRP A 45 0.72 -11.32 -6.71
N VAL A 46 0.61 -10.01 -6.49
CA VAL A 46 0.15 -9.45 -5.22
C VAL A 46 -1.28 -9.92 -4.90
N LEU A 47 -2.22 -9.82 -5.84
CA LEU A 47 -3.61 -10.25 -5.63
C LEU A 47 -3.71 -11.75 -5.33
N ASP A 48 -2.97 -12.58 -6.07
CA ASP A 48 -2.94 -14.03 -5.85
C ASP A 48 -2.35 -14.39 -4.48
N THR A 49 -1.35 -13.62 -4.04
CA THR A 49 -0.75 -13.76 -2.71
C THR A 49 -1.74 -13.34 -1.62
N LEU A 50 -2.38 -12.18 -1.73
CA LEU A 50 -3.40 -11.71 -0.77
C LEU A 50 -4.51 -12.73 -0.60
N LYS A 51 -5.00 -13.29 -1.72
CA LYS A 51 -6.01 -14.35 -1.73
C LYS A 51 -5.56 -15.59 -0.96
N THR A 52 -4.31 -16.02 -1.11
CA THR A 52 -3.75 -17.18 -0.40
C THR A 52 -3.80 -17.00 1.13
N PHE A 53 -3.60 -15.77 1.59
CA PHE A 53 -3.67 -15.43 3.02
C PHE A 53 -5.07 -14.96 3.47
N ASN A 54 -6.07 -14.99 2.59
CA ASN A 54 -7.39 -14.39 2.83
C ASN A 54 -7.29 -12.94 3.37
N ALA A 55 -6.36 -12.18 2.80
CA ALA A 55 -6.04 -10.81 3.18
C ALA A 55 -6.59 -9.80 2.15
N LYS A 56 -6.69 -8.54 2.57
CA LYS A 56 -7.05 -7.40 1.74
C LYS A 56 -5.99 -6.31 1.82
N ALA A 57 -5.94 -5.45 0.81
CA ALA A 57 -5.03 -4.32 0.71
C ALA A 57 -5.71 -3.11 0.05
N THR A 58 -5.08 -1.93 0.16
CA THR A 58 -5.49 -0.73 -0.58
C THR A 58 -4.52 -0.46 -1.73
N PHE A 59 -5.03 -0.21 -2.92
CA PHE A 59 -4.22 0.07 -4.11
C PHE A 59 -4.43 1.52 -4.56
N PHE A 60 -3.40 2.35 -4.44
CA PHE A 60 -3.40 3.73 -4.92
C PHE A 60 -2.93 3.75 -6.38
N CYS A 61 -3.88 3.59 -7.29
CA CYS A 61 -3.62 3.41 -8.70
C CYS A 61 -3.43 4.73 -9.47
N ILE A 62 -2.56 4.71 -10.49
CA ILE A 62 -2.40 5.80 -11.46
C ILE A 62 -3.41 5.60 -12.59
N GLY A 63 -4.16 6.65 -12.94
CA GLY A 63 -5.19 6.61 -13.98
C GLY A 63 -4.71 6.05 -15.32
N LYS A 64 -3.52 6.46 -15.78
CA LYS A 64 -2.90 5.92 -17.01
C LYS A 64 -2.68 4.40 -16.95
N ASN A 65 -2.31 3.86 -15.80
CA ASN A 65 -2.05 2.44 -15.63
C ASN A 65 -3.37 1.65 -15.58
N ILE A 66 -4.44 2.26 -15.05
CA ILE A 66 -5.79 1.71 -15.11
C ILE A 66 -6.25 1.62 -16.57
N GLU A 67 -6.15 2.71 -17.33
CA GLU A 67 -6.54 2.76 -18.75
C GLU A 67 -5.77 1.72 -19.59
N GLY A 68 -4.48 1.50 -19.27
CA GLY A 68 -3.66 0.48 -19.92
C GLY A 68 -3.96 -0.96 -19.49
N ASN A 69 -4.59 -1.17 -18.33
CA ASN A 69 -4.81 -2.49 -17.74
C ASN A 69 -6.21 -2.62 -17.09
N PRO A 70 -7.31 -2.40 -17.83
CA PRO A 70 -8.64 -2.32 -17.26
C PRO A 70 -9.10 -3.63 -16.60
N GLU A 71 -8.75 -4.79 -17.18
CA GLU A 71 -9.07 -6.10 -16.60
C GLU A 71 -8.34 -6.34 -15.28
N LEU A 72 -7.07 -5.91 -15.19
CA LEU A 72 -6.30 -6.05 -13.96
C LEU A 72 -6.81 -5.10 -12.88
N PHE A 73 -7.25 -3.89 -13.26
CA PHE A 73 -7.92 -2.98 -12.33
C PHE A 73 -9.25 -3.58 -11.84
N GLN A 74 -10.02 -4.24 -12.70
CA GLN A 74 -11.23 -4.93 -12.29
C GLN A 74 -10.94 -6.03 -11.25
N ARG A 75 -9.86 -6.80 -11.43
CA ARG A 75 -9.40 -7.76 -10.42
C ARG A 75 -9.04 -7.09 -9.09
N ILE A 76 -8.41 -5.91 -9.10
CA ILE A 76 -8.17 -5.16 -7.85
C ILE A 76 -9.49 -4.85 -7.14
N LEU A 77 -10.54 -4.44 -7.86
CA LEU A 77 -11.83 -4.12 -7.25
C LEU A 77 -12.52 -5.36 -6.65
N GLU A 78 -12.32 -6.53 -7.24
CA GLU A 78 -12.97 -7.78 -6.83
C GLU A 78 -12.18 -8.53 -5.74
N GLU A 79 -10.86 -8.55 -5.85
CA GLU A 79 -9.96 -9.41 -5.06
C GLU A 79 -9.09 -8.62 -4.06
N GLY A 80 -9.00 -7.29 -4.22
CA GLY A 80 -8.20 -6.40 -3.39
C GLY A 80 -8.69 -6.23 -1.96
#